data_AF-A0A8I5KRS2-F1
#
_entry.id   AF-A0A8I5KRS2-F1
#
_cell.length_a   1.000
_cell.length_b   1.000
_cell.length_c   1.000
_cell.angle_alpha   90.00
_cell.angle_beta   90.00
_cell.angle_gamma   90.00
#
_symmetry.space_group_name_H-M   'P 1'
#
loop_
_entity.id
_entity.type
_entity.pdbx_description
1 polymer ?
#
loop_
_entity_poly.entity_id
_entity_poly.type
_entity_poly.pdbx_seq_one_letter_code
_entity_poly.pdbx_strand_id
1 'polypeptide(L)'
;MAASELYTKFARVWIPDPEEVWKSAELLKDYKPGDKVLLLHLEEGKDLEYHLDPKTKELPHLRNPDILVGENDLTALSYLHEPAVLHNLRVRFIDSKLIYTYCGIVLVAINPYEQLPIYGEDIINAYSGQNMGDMDPHIFAVAEEAYKQMARDERNQSIIVSGESGAGKTVSAKYAMRYFATVSGSASEANVEEKVLASNPIMESIGNAKTTRNDNSSRFGKYIEIGFDKRYRIIGANMRTYLLEKSRVVFQAEEERNYHIFYQLCASAKLPEFKMLRLGNADNFNYTKQGGSPVIEGVDDAKEMAHTRQACTLLGISESHQMGIFRILAGILHLGNVGFTSRDADSCTIPVSSE
;
A
#
# COMPACT_ATOMS: atom_id res chain seq x y z
N MET A 1 20.19 7.09 -28.87
CA MET A 1 20.31 6.58 -30.25
C MET A 1 20.25 5.06 -30.17
N ALA A 2 19.24 4.43 -30.74
CA ALA A 2 19.22 2.97 -30.84
C ALA A 2 20.39 2.56 -31.74
N ALA A 3 21.28 1.68 -31.25
CA ALA A 3 22.33 1.11 -32.07
C ALA A 3 21.68 0.14 -33.06
N SER A 4 21.32 0.63 -34.25
CA SER A 4 20.68 -0.15 -35.32
C SER A 4 21.46 -1.40 -35.71
N GLU A 5 22.77 -1.40 -35.45
CA GLU A 5 23.69 -2.52 -35.66
C GLU A 5 23.35 -3.76 -34.81
N LEU A 6 22.61 -3.60 -33.72
CA LEU A 6 22.20 -4.70 -32.83
C LEU A 6 20.95 -5.45 -33.33
N TYR A 7 20.29 -4.95 -34.39
CA TYR A 7 19.09 -5.55 -34.97
C TYR A 7 19.47 -6.54 -36.09
N THR A 8 20.23 -7.56 -35.71
CA THR A 8 20.62 -8.66 -36.59
C THR A 8 19.55 -9.74 -36.61
N LYS A 9 19.62 -10.64 -37.60
CA LYS A 9 18.84 -11.88 -37.63
C LYS A 9 19.01 -12.63 -36.31
N PHE A 10 17.91 -13.21 -35.83
CA PHE A 10 17.76 -13.88 -34.52
C PHE A 10 17.79 -12.95 -33.29
N ALA A 11 17.99 -11.64 -33.45
CA ALA A 11 17.78 -10.71 -32.36
C ALA A 11 16.29 -10.71 -31.97
N ARG A 12 16.02 -10.66 -30.67
CA ARG A 12 14.65 -10.61 -30.14
C ARG A 12 14.29 -9.17 -29.76
N VAL A 13 13.05 -8.79 -29.99
CA VAL A 13 12.50 -7.46 -29.73
C VAL A 13 11.13 -7.56 -29.06
N TRP A 14 10.72 -6.47 -28.43
CA TRP A 14 9.41 -6.26 -27.87
C TRP A 14 8.57 -5.39 -28.80
N ILE A 15 7.37 -5.87 -29.15
CA ILE A 15 6.38 -5.12 -29.91
C ILE A 15 5.10 -4.94 -29.08
N PRO A 16 4.31 -3.88 -29.31
CA PRO A 16 3.08 -3.64 -28.56
C PRO A 16 2.07 -4.79 -28.72
N ASP A 17 1.36 -5.08 -27.65
CA ASP A 17 0.28 -6.06 -27.60
C ASP A 17 -0.91 -5.54 -26.77
N PRO A 18 -2.16 -5.69 -27.25
CA PRO A 18 -3.32 -5.15 -26.53
C PRO A 18 -3.67 -5.89 -25.24
N GLU A 19 -3.24 -7.15 -25.07
CA GLU A 19 -3.59 -7.97 -23.91
C GLU A 19 -2.46 -7.98 -22.87
N GLU A 20 -1.23 -8.21 -23.32
CA GLU A 20 -0.05 -8.31 -22.44
C GLU A 20 0.81 -7.05 -22.37
N VAL A 21 0.36 -5.95 -23.00
CA VAL A 21 1.10 -4.69 -23.23
C VAL A 21 2.25 -4.85 -24.22
N TRP A 22 3.08 -5.88 -24.05
CA TRP A 22 4.24 -6.18 -24.88
C TRP A 22 4.36 -7.67 -25.18
N LYS A 23 4.69 -8.03 -26.41
CA LYS A 23 5.02 -9.41 -26.80
C LYS A 23 6.39 -9.52 -27.47
N SER A 24 6.98 -10.70 -27.34
CA SER A 24 8.29 -11.03 -27.87
C SER A 24 8.19 -11.44 -29.34
N ALA A 25 9.15 -11.01 -30.14
CA ALA A 25 9.30 -11.39 -31.53
C ALA A 25 10.78 -11.50 -31.92
N GLU A 26 11.09 -12.37 -32.87
CA GLU A 26 12.45 -12.61 -33.37
C GLU A 26 12.65 -12.06 -34.79
N LEU A 27 13.78 -11.40 -35.05
CA LEU A 27 14.10 -10.89 -36.39
C LEU A 27 14.46 -12.03 -37.35
N LEU A 28 13.74 -12.13 -38.48
CA LEU A 28 14.03 -13.10 -39.54
C LEU A 28 15.18 -12.67 -40.46
N LYS A 29 15.51 -11.37 -40.48
CA LYS A 29 16.60 -10.78 -41.29
C LYS A 29 17.23 -9.59 -40.56
N ASP A 30 18.46 -9.27 -40.91
CA ASP A 30 19.15 -8.06 -40.42
C ASP A 30 18.40 -6.80 -40.88
N TYR A 31 18.23 -5.84 -39.96
CA TYR A 31 17.75 -4.51 -40.29
C TYR A 31 18.83 -3.71 -41.03
N LYS A 32 18.46 -3.06 -42.14
CA LYS A 32 19.33 -2.12 -42.84
C LYS A 32 18.87 -0.68 -42.58
N PRO A 33 19.78 0.27 -42.35
CA PRO A 33 19.41 1.67 -42.19
C PRO A 33 18.56 2.18 -43.36
N GLY A 34 17.34 2.61 -43.07
CA GLY A 34 16.37 3.09 -44.06
C GLY A 34 15.26 2.09 -44.42
N ASP A 35 15.35 0.84 -43.95
CA ASP A 35 14.23 -0.10 -44.05
C ASP A 35 13.00 0.46 -43.33
N LYS A 36 11.83 0.24 -43.94
CA LYS A 36 10.52 0.71 -43.42
C LYS A 36 9.77 -0.39 -42.65
N VAL A 37 10.25 -1.62 -42.74
CA VAL A 37 9.60 -2.81 -42.18
C VAL A 37 10.64 -3.71 -41.54
N LEU A 38 10.24 -4.41 -40.48
CA LEU A 38 10.98 -5.52 -39.89
C LEU A 38 10.20 -6.81 -40.15
N LEU A 39 10.90 -7.85 -40.59
CA LEU A 39 10.32 -9.20 -40.72
C LEU A 39 10.52 -9.93 -39.40
N LEU A 40 9.43 -10.21 -38.70
CA LEU A 40 9.44 -10.77 -37.36
C LEU A 40 8.77 -12.14 -37.33
N HIS A 41 9.26 -13.03 -36.48
CA HIS A 41 8.62 -14.29 -36.11
C HIS A 41 8.08 -14.17 -34.68
N LEU A 42 6.78 -14.39 -34.50
CA LEU A 42 6.14 -14.35 -33.19
C LEU A 42 6.28 -15.72 -32.50
N GLU A 43 6.27 -15.73 -31.16
CA GLU A 43 6.33 -16.98 -30.37
C GLU A 43 5.14 -17.93 -30.64
N GLU A 44 4.02 -17.41 -31.13
CA GLU A 44 2.85 -18.17 -31.58
C GLU A 44 3.05 -18.91 -32.92
N GLY A 45 4.25 -18.82 -33.52
CA GLY A 45 4.63 -19.50 -34.76
C GLY A 45 4.19 -18.78 -36.04
N LYS A 46 3.80 -17.50 -35.95
CA LYS A 46 3.35 -16.68 -37.08
C LYS A 46 4.37 -15.62 -37.45
N ASP A 47 4.61 -15.47 -38.75
CA ASP A 47 5.42 -14.38 -39.29
C ASP A 47 4.61 -13.09 -39.43
N LEU A 48 5.24 -11.95 -39.11
CA LEU A 48 4.64 -10.63 -39.12
C LEU A 48 5.58 -9.63 -39.83
N GLU A 49 5.02 -8.87 -40.77
CA GLU A 49 5.67 -7.65 -41.28
C GLU A 49 5.33 -6.48 -40.35
N TYR A 50 6.31 -6.03 -39.57
CA TYR A 50 6.13 -4.93 -38.63
C TYR A 50 6.56 -3.61 -39.27
N HIS A 51 5.60 -2.70 -39.46
CA HIS A 51 5.85 -1.39 -40.07
C HIS A 51 6.40 -0.40 -39.04
N LEU A 52 7.54 0.23 -39.36
CA LEU A 52 8.13 1.29 -38.55
C LEU A 52 7.39 2.61 -38.80
N ASP A 53 7.21 3.42 -37.76
CA ASP A 53 6.61 4.75 -37.90
C ASP A 53 7.52 5.63 -38.78
N PRO A 54 7.04 6.17 -39.91
CA PRO A 54 7.85 6.96 -40.84
C PRO A 54 8.31 8.30 -40.26
N LYS A 55 7.65 8.82 -39.22
CA LYS A 55 7.97 10.10 -38.57
C LYS A 55 9.05 9.92 -37.50
N THR A 56 8.86 8.97 -36.59
CA THR A 56 9.80 8.76 -35.47
C THR A 56 10.98 7.89 -35.88
N LYS A 57 10.77 6.93 -36.81
CA LYS A 57 11.75 5.93 -37.24
C LYS A 57 12.36 5.15 -36.08
N GLU A 58 11.63 5.03 -34.97
CA GLU A 58 12.07 4.32 -33.79
C GLU A 58 11.97 2.80 -34.01
N LEU A 59 13.03 2.10 -33.62
CA LEU A 59 13.07 0.65 -33.65
C LEU A 59 12.43 0.10 -32.36
N PRO A 60 11.76 -1.07 -32.42
CA PRO A 60 11.18 -1.72 -31.25
C PRO A 60 12.27 -2.07 -30.22
N HIS A 61 11.92 -2.09 -28.94
CA HIS A 61 12.90 -2.31 -27.88
C HIS A 61 13.55 -3.71 -27.98
N LEU A 62 14.88 -3.80 -27.89
CA LEU A 62 15.60 -5.09 -27.87
C LEU A 62 15.30 -5.88 -26.59
N ARG A 63 15.12 -7.20 -26.71
CA ARG A 63 14.96 -8.10 -25.56
C ARG A 63 16.33 -8.44 -24.98
N ASN A 64 16.42 -8.46 -23.64
CA ASN A 64 17.62 -8.90 -22.95
C ASN A 64 17.88 -10.40 -23.17
N PRO A 65 19.15 -10.84 -23.18
CA PRO A 65 19.50 -12.26 -23.15
C PRO A 65 18.87 -12.97 -21.95
N ASP A 66 18.42 -14.22 -22.14
CA ASP A 66 17.67 -14.96 -21.11
C ASP A 66 18.49 -15.19 -19.83
N ILE A 67 19.82 -15.22 -19.92
CA ILE A 67 20.71 -15.36 -18.76
C ILE A 67 20.64 -14.17 -17.78
N LEU A 68 20.21 -12.99 -18.23
CA LEU A 68 20.05 -11.79 -17.39
C LEU A 68 18.61 -11.63 -16.88
N VAL A 69 17.70 -12.51 -17.27
CA VAL A 69 16.30 -12.45 -16.85
C VAL A 69 16.16 -13.11 -15.49
N GLY A 70 15.43 -12.47 -14.57
CA GLY A 70 15.22 -12.98 -13.22
C GLY A 70 16.22 -12.48 -12.18
N GLU A 71 17.20 -11.66 -12.58
CA GLU A 71 18.19 -11.05 -11.67
C GLU A 71 17.57 -10.28 -10.50
N ASN A 72 18.30 -10.22 -9.39
CA ASN A 72 17.84 -9.56 -8.16
C ASN A 72 17.78 -8.03 -8.26
N ASP A 73 18.56 -7.43 -9.15
CA ASP A 73 18.55 -5.99 -9.44
C ASP A 73 18.39 -5.74 -10.94
N LEU A 74 17.42 -4.91 -11.30
CA LEU A 74 17.14 -4.51 -12.67
C LEU A 74 18.28 -3.71 -13.32
N THR A 75 19.24 -3.19 -12.54
CA THR A 75 20.45 -2.54 -13.09
C THR A 75 21.40 -3.50 -13.79
N ALA A 76 21.24 -4.82 -13.59
CA ALA A 76 22.03 -5.85 -14.27
C ALA A 76 21.62 -6.06 -15.74
N LEU A 77 20.49 -5.49 -16.19
CA LEU A 77 19.99 -5.64 -17.54
C LEU A 77 20.80 -4.83 -18.55
N SER A 78 21.18 -5.45 -19.67
CA SER A 78 21.87 -4.77 -20.78
C SER A 78 21.02 -3.67 -21.42
N TYR A 79 19.73 -3.93 -21.59
CA TYR A 79 18.75 -3.01 -22.13
C TYR A 79 17.71 -2.68 -21.07
N LEU A 80 17.74 -1.43 -20.59
CA LEU A 80 16.80 -0.94 -19.57
C LEU A 80 15.72 -0.06 -20.21
N HIS A 81 14.54 -0.62 -20.37
CA HIS A 81 13.33 0.01 -20.91
C HIS A 81 12.08 -0.68 -20.32
N GLU A 82 10.91 -0.11 -20.57
CA GLU A 82 9.64 -0.56 -19.98
C GLU A 82 9.37 -2.08 -20.14
N PRO A 83 9.43 -2.68 -21.35
CA PRO A 83 9.14 -4.11 -21.48
C PRO A 83 10.19 -5.00 -20.79
N ALA A 84 11.45 -4.57 -20.70
CA ALA A 84 12.47 -5.33 -19.95
C ALA A 84 12.16 -5.37 -18.45
N VAL A 85 11.76 -4.22 -17.87
CA VAL A 85 11.36 -4.14 -16.46
C VAL A 85 10.11 -4.99 -16.20
N LEU A 86 9.07 -4.84 -17.04
CA LEU A 86 7.83 -5.58 -16.90
C LEU A 86 8.06 -7.10 -16.99
N HIS A 87 8.83 -7.54 -17.97
CA HIS A 87 9.11 -8.97 -18.17
C HIS A 87 9.92 -9.56 -17.01
N ASN A 88 10.98 -8.88 -16.56
CA ASN A 88 11.80 -9.39 -15.45
C ASN A 88 10.96 -9.52 -14.16
N LEU A 89 10.15 -8.50 -13.84
CA LEU A 89 9.25 -8.54 -12.69
C LEU A 89 8.19 -9.65 -12.82
N ARG A 90 7.60 -9.84 -14.01
CA ARG A 90 6.62 -10.91 -14.27
C ARG A 90 7.23 -12.30 -14.04
N VAL A 91 8.41 -12.57 -14.59
CA VAL A 91 9.12 -13.85 -14.43
C VAL A 91 9.45 -14.11 -12.96
N ARG A 92 10.01 -13.11 -12.26
CA ARG A 92 10.33 -13.24 -10.82
C ARG A 92 9.08 -13.52 -9.99
N PHE A 93 7.99 -12.80 -10.25
CA PHE A 93 6.76 -12.93 -9.47
C PHE A 93 5.98 -14.21 -9.76
N ILE A 94 5.75 -14.53 -11.04
CA ILE A 94 4.91 -15.66 -11.44
C ILE A 94 5.67 -16.98 -11.32
N ASP A 95 6.87 -17.04 -11.89
CA ASP A 95 7.60 -18.31 -12.02
C ASP A 95 8.37 -18.67 -10.74
N SER A 96 8.93 -17.65 -10.08
CA SER A 96 9.77 -17.84 -8.88
C SER A 96 9.10 -17.44 -7.57
N LYS A 97 7.88 -16.88 -7.60
CA LYS A 97 7.15 -16.37 -6.41
C LYS A 97 7.95 -15.34 -5.60
N LEU A 98 8.82 -14.57 -6.26
CA LEU A 98 9.63 -13.53 -5.64
C LEU A 98 8.91 -12.19 -5.74
N ILE A 99 8.57 -11.61 -4.59
CA ILE A 99 7.81 -10.36 -4.51
C ILE A 99 8.68 -9.11 -4.45
N TYR A 100 9.96 -9.27 -4.13
CA TYR A 100 10.91 -8.18 -3.92
C TYR A 100 11.97 -8.21 -5.01
N THR A 101 12.25 -7.04 -5.59
CA THR A 101 13.28 -6.86 -6.63
C THR A 101 13.90 -5.47 -6.49
N TYR A 102 15.21 -5.36 -6.59
CA TYR A 102 15.85 -4.04 -6.61
C TYR A 102 15.75 -3.40 -8.00
N CYS A 103 15.68 -2.07 -7.99
CA CYS A 103 15.83 -1.21 -9.14
C CYS A 103 16.80 -0.10 -8.74
N GLY A 104 18.09 -0.46 -8.71
CA GLY A 104 19.14 0.36 -8.12
C GLY A 104 18.86 0.63 -6.64
N ILE A 105 18.65 1.90 -6.28
CA ILE A 105 18.38 2.32 -4.89
C ILE A 105 16.94 2.08 -4.43
N VAL A 106 16.04 1.71 -5.34
CA VAL A 106 14.61 1.52 -5.05
C VAL A 106 14.30 0.04 -4.89
N LEU A 107 13.54 -0.33 -3.87
CA LEU A 107 12.96 -1.66 -3.74
C LEU A 107 11.56 -1.69 -4.36
N VAL A 108 11.35 -2.56 -5.35
CA VAL A 108 10.04 -2.89 -5.89
C VAL A 108 9.44 -4.02 -5.06
N ALA A 109 8.20 -3.84 -4.60
CA ALA A 109 7.43 -4.83 -3.85
C ALA A 109 6.09 -5.09 -4.55
N ILE A 110 5.87 -6.33 -5.00
CA ILE A 110 4.63 -6.75 -5.66
C ILE A 110 3.75 -7.45 -4.62
N ASN A 111 2.50 -7.03 -4.46
CA ASN A 111 1.59 -7.61 -3.47
C ASN A 111 1.21 -9.06 -3.87
N PRO A 112 1.56 -10.09 -3.08
CA PRO A 112 1.25 -11.47 -3.41
C PRO A 112 -0.20 -11.88 -3.15
N TYR A 113 -0.96 -11.11 -2.35
CA TYR A 113 -2.25 -11.53 -1.78
C TYR A 113 -2.22 -12.90 -1.06
N GLU A 114 -1.03 -13.35 -0.68
CA GLU A 114 -0.76 -14.62 0.00
C GLU A 114 0.20 -14.37 1.18
N GLN A 115 0.03 -15.13 2.27
CA GLN A 115 0.95 -15.08 3.40
C GLN A 115 2.22 -15.87 3.05
N LEU A 116 3.36 -15.18 3.01
CA LEU A 116 4.66 -15.79 2.71
C LEU A 116 5.48 -16.02 3.98
N PRO A 117 6.17 -17.18 4.12
CA PRO A 117 6.98 -17.50 5.29
C PRO A 117 8.37 -16.82 5.26
N ILE A 118 8.43 -15.54 4.90
CA ILE A 118 9.68 -14.77 4.73
C ILE A 118 9.86 -13.65 5.78
N TYR A 119 9.00 -13.63 6.80
CA TYR A 119 8.96 -12.57 7.82
C TYR A 119 9.17 -13.09 9.25
N GLY A 120 9.76 -14.27 9.40
CA GLY A 120 10.12 -14.87 10.68
C GLY A 120 11.32 -14.19 11.33
N GLU A 121 11.54 -14.45 12.62
CA GLU A 121 12.70 -13.92 13.37
C GLU A 121 14.03 -14.47 12.86
N ASP A 122 14.04 -15.71 12.39
CA ASP A 122 15.16 -16.33 11.70
C ASP A 122 15.60 -15.52 10.47
N ILE A 123 14.64 -15.05 9.67
CA ILE A 123 14.91 -14.20 8.52
C ILE A 123 15.41 -12.82 8.96
N ILE A 124 14.79 -12.19 9.96
CA ILE A 124 15.26 -10.91 10.51
C ILE A 124 16.74 -11.01 10.93
N ASN A 125 17.09 -12.06 11.67
CA ASN A 125 18.45 -12.31 12.13
C ASN A 125 19.42 -12.56 10.96
N ALA A 126 18.97 -13.23 9.89
CA ALA A 126 19.78 -13.45 8.70
C ALA A 126 20.16 -12.15 7.97
N TYR A 127 19.26 -11.16 7.92
CA TYR A 127 19.55 -9.85 7.32
C TYR A 127 20.39 -8.94 8.23
N SER A 128 20.38 -9.16 9.55
CA SER A 128 21.10 -8.31 10.51
C SER A 128 22.62 -8.33 10.28
N GLY A 129 23.22 -7.14 10.19
CA GLY A 129 24.64 -6.94 9.96
C GLY A 129 25.09 -7.09 8.50
N GLN A 130 24.24 -7.63 7.61
CA GLN A 130 24.61 -7.88 6.22
C GLN A 130 24.61 -6.60 5.38
N ASN A 131 25.30 -6.59 4.24
CA ASN A 131 25.17 -5.49 3.27
C ASN A 131 24.03 -5.78 2.31
N MET A 132 23.40 -4.70 1.82
CA MET A 132 22.20 -4.78 0.98
C MET A 132 22.37 -5.64 -0.29
N GLY A 133 23.57 -5.66 -0.88
CA GLY A 133 23.86 -6.44 -2.10
C GLY A 133 24.32 -7.89 -1.85
N ASP A 134 24.60 -8.25 -0.61
CA ASP A 134 25.05 -9.61 -0.25
C ASP A 134 23.85 -10.55 0.01
N MET A 135 22.65 -9.98 0.13
CA MET A 135 21.40 -10.69 0.42
C MET A 135 20.37 -10.46 -0.67
N ASP A 136 19.40 -11.37 -0.77
CA ASP A 136 18.27 -11.21 -1.67
C ASP A 136 17.47 -9.93 -1.38
N PRO A 137 16.76 -9.36 -2.38
CA PRO A 137 15.94 -8.18 -2.17
C PRO A 137 14.86 -8.43 -1.11
N HIS A 138 14.81 -7.55 -0.09
CA HIS A 138 13.81 -7.65 0.96
C HIS A 138 13.58 -6.31 1.67
N ILE A 139 12.39 -6.13 2.25
CA ILE A 139 12.09 -4.94 3.05
C ILE A 139 12.99 -4.83 4.30
N PHE A 140 13.47 -5.96 4.81
CA PHE A 140 14.43 -6.02 5.91
C PHE A 140 15.81 -5.52 5.50
N ALA A 141 16.25 -5.74 4.27
CA ALA A 141 17.50 -5.18 3.77
C ALA A 141 17.46 -3.64 3.72
N VAL A 142 16.32 -3.06 3.31
CA VAL A 142 16.11 -1.61 3.34
C VAL A 142 16.11 -1.07 4.77
N ALA A 143 15.47 -1.79 5.70
CA ALA A 143 15.47 -1.41 7.11
C ALA A 143 16.89 -1.50 7.73
N GLU A 144 17.63 -2.55 7.45
CA GLU A 144 19.00 -2.73 7.92
C GLU A 144 19.95 -1.68 7.37
N GLU A 145 19.87 -1.38 6.07
CA GLU A 145 20.69 -0.33 5.47
C GLU A 145 20.40 1.04 6.11
N ALA A 146 19.13 1.37 6.34
CA ALA A 146 18.76 2.58 7.07
C ALA A 146 19.31 2.57 8.52
N TYR A 147 19.23 1.45 9.22
CA TYR A 147 19.75 1.33 10.59
C TYR A 147 21.28 1.50 10.65
N LYS A 148 22.00 0.84 9.75
CA LYS A 148 23.46 0.96 9.60
C LYS A 148 23.88 2.38 9.23
N GLN A 149 23.22 3.01 8.25
CA GLN A 149 23.52 4.38 7.83
C GLN A 149 23.23 5.40 8.93
N MET A 150 22.16 5.21 9.70
CA MET A 150 21.86 6.06 10.86
C MET A 150 23.02 6.07 11.86
N ALA A 151 23.57 4.89 12.16
CA ALA A 151 24.66 4.75 13.12
C ALA A 151 26.02 5.19 12.57
N ARG A 152 26.28 4.91 11.29
CA ARG A 152 27.55 5.23 10.62
C ARG A 152 27.69 6.72 10.31
N ASP A 153 26.62 7.32 9.79
CA ASP A 153 26.66 8.69 9.25
C ASP A 153 26.13 9.72 10.26
N GLU A 154 25.71 9.27 11.45
CA GLU A 154 25.11 10.09 12.53
C GLU A 154 23.96 10.98 12.02
N ARG A 155 23.13 10.43 11.13
CA ARG A 155 22.05 11.15 10.45
C ARG A 155 20.73 10.42 10.57
N ASN A 156 19.66 11.18 10.79
CA ASN A 156 18.29 10.68 10.76
C ASN A 156 17.95 10.13 9.36
N GLN A 157 17.20 9.04 9.32
CA GLN A 157 16.85 8.34 8.10
C GLN A 157 15.34 8.43 7.82
N SER A 158 14.95 8.19 6.58
CA SER A 158 13.54 8.11 6.17
C SER A 158 13.33 6.95 5.22
N ILE A 159 12.39 6.06 5.55
CA ILE A 159 11.89 5.03 4.64
C ILE A 159 10.57 5.53 4.06
N ILE A 160 10.56 5.79 2.76
CA ILE A 160 9.39 6.29 2.04
C ILE A 160 8.76 5.14 1.26
N VAL A 161 7.51 4.81 1.57
CA VAL A 161 6.76 3.74 0.91
C VAL A 161 5.64 4.33 0.06
N SER A 162 5.77 4.22 -1.26
CA SER A 162 4.80 4.75 -2.24
C SER A 162 4.10 3.63 -3.00
N GLY A 163 2.94 3.94 -3.58
CA GLY A 163 2.15 3.01 -4.38
C GLY A 163 0.65 3.31 -4.31
N GLU A 164 -0.13 2.71 -5.20
CA GLU A 164 -1.58 2.87 -5.22
C GLU A 164 -2.26 2.25 -3.98
N SER A 165 -3.55 2.53 -3.80
CA SER A 165 -4.35 1.89 -2.75
C SER A 165 -4.33 0.36 -2.96
N GLY A 166 -4.12 -0.41 -1.89
CA GLY A 166 -4.01 -1.88 -1.98
C GLY A 166 -2.63 -2.41 -2.38
N ALA A 167 -1.67 -1.57 -2.75
CA ALA A 167 -0.32 -2.01 -3.18
C ALA A 167 0.56 -2.59 -2.06
N GLY A 168 0.12 -2.63 -0.79
CA GLY A 168 0.89 -3.20 0.32
C GLY A 168 1.71 -2.20 1.16
N LYS A 169 1.53 -0.88 0.98
CA LYS A 169 2.30 0.16 1.69
C LYS A 169 2.33 -0.01 3.22
N THR A 170 1.16 -0.23 3.82
CA THR A 170 1.01 -0.41 5.28
C THR A 170 1.71 -1.67 5.77
N VAL A 171 1.67 -2.75 4.98
CA VAL A 171 2.32 -4.02 5.30
C VAL A 171 3.84 -3.88 5.25
N SER A 172 4.39 -3.24 4.21
CA SER A 172 5.83 -2.97 4.12
C SER A 172 6.33 -2.10 5.28
N ALA A 173 5.59 -1.04 5.64
CA ALA A 173 5.92 -0.19 6.78
C ALA A 173 5.87 -0.98 8.11
N LYS A 174 4.88 -1.86 8.29
CA LYS A 174 4.78 -2.76 9.46
C LYS A 174 6.00 -3.66 9.59
N TYR A 175 6.44 -4.29 8.50
CA TYR A 175 7.62 -5.16 8.52
C TYR A 175 8.92 -4.40 8.75
N ALA A 176 9.08 -3.21 8.19
CA ALA A 176 10.23 -2.35 8.50
C ALA A 176 10.28 -1.97 10.00
N MET A 177 9.13 -1.61 10.60
CA MET A 177 9.05 -1.32 12.04
C MET A 177 9.37 -2.53 12.91
N ARG A 178 8.85 -3.71 12.55
CA ARG A 178 9.15 -4.97 13.24
C ARG A 178 10.65 -5.29 13.20
N TYR A 179 11.29 -5.07 12.06
CA TYR A 179 12.73 -5.25 11.93
C TYR A 179 13.51 -4.41 12.96
N PHE A 180 13.25 -3.10 13.01
CA PHE A 180 13.92 -2.20 13.96
C PHE A 180 13.69 -2.62 15.40
N ALA A 181 12.48 -3.04 15.75
CA ALA A 181 12.16 -3.50 17.09
C ALA A 181 12.99 -4.70 17.54
N THR A 182 13.14 -5.69 16.65
CA THR A 182 13.92 -6.90 16.92
C THR A 182 15.41 -6.59 17.04
N VAL A 183 16.00 -5.87 16.06
CA VAL A 183 17.47 -5.66 16.03
C VAL A 183 17.98 -4.63 17.03
N SER A 184 17.13 -3.69 17.47
CA SER A 184 17.52 -2.63 18.43
C SER A 184 17.46 -3.08 19.90
N GLY A 185 17.19 -4.36 20.16
CA GLY A 185 17.31 -4.95 21.51
C GLY A 185 16.27 -4.43 22.51
N SER A 186 15.03 -4.22 22.06
CA SER A 186 13.89 -3.80 22.91
C SER A 186 13.40 -4.93 23.85
N ALA A 187 14.31 -5.67 24.48
CA ALA A 187 14.04 -6.83 25.33
C ALA A 187 13.70 -6.47 26.80
N SER A 188 13.71 -5.19 27.18
CA SER A 188 13.42 -4.74 28.55
C SER A 188 12.08 -4.01 28.63
N GLU A 189 11.05 -4.69 29.15
CA GLU A 189 9.74 -4.28 29.73
C GLU A 189 8.87 -3.19 29.07
N ALA A 190 9.43 -2.26 28.32
CA ALA A 190 8.71 -1.33 27.47
C ALA A 190 8.55 -2.00 26.10
N ASN A 191 7.44 -2.70 25.89
CA ASN A 191 7.02 -3.24 24.60
C ASN A 191 6.70 -2.08 23.61
N VAL A 192 7.70 -1.24 23.28
CA VAL A 192 7.55 -0.07 22.43
C VAL A 192 7.10 -0.50 21.04
N GLU A 193 7.62 -1.62 20.53
CA GLU A 193 7.13 -2.25 19.30
C GLU A 193 5.63 -2.53 19.38
N GLU A 194 5.20 -3.26 20.40
CA GLU A 194 3.79 -3.64 20.58
C GLU A 194 2.91 -2.40 20.66
N LYS A 195 3.35 -1.34 21.35
CA LYS A 195 2.64 -0.05 21.40
C LYS A 195 2.61 0.64 20.04
N VAL A 196 3.73 0.71 19.31
CA VAL A 196 3.75 1.31 17.98
C VAL A 196 2.85 0.53 17.02
N LEU A 197 2.87 -0.80 17.08
CA LEU A 197 2.00 -1.67 16.28
C LEU A 197 0.53 -1.55 16.68
N ALA A 198 0.24 -1.40 17.98
CA ALA A 198 -1.09 -1.18 18.52
C ALA A 198 -1.70 0.17 18.12
N SER A 199 -0.90 1.13 17.65
CA SER A 199 -1.45 2.34 17.04
C SER A 199 -2.18 2.06 15.72
N ASN A 200 -1.86 0.97 15.01
CA ASN A 200 -2.44 0.71 13.69
C ASN A 200 -3.95 0.45 13.74
N PRO A 201 -4.50 -0.47 14.57
CA PRO A 201 -5.95 -0.66 14.65
C PRO A 201 -6.72 0.63 14.94
N ILE A 202 -6.18 1.48 15.84
CA ILE A 202 -6.79 2.77 16.17
C ILE A 202 -6.79 3.69 14.94
N MET A 203 -5.62 3.88 14.32
CA MET A 203 -5.48 4.78 13.18
C MET A 203 -6.25 4.31 11.94
N GLU A 204 -6.35 2.99 11.73
CA GLU A 204 -7.16 2.42 10.66
C GLU A 204 -8.65 2.59 10.95
N SER A 205 -9.10 2.43 12.20
CA SER A 205 -10.52 2.63 12.55
C SER A 205 -11.01 4.06 12.23
N ILE A 206 -10.20 5.09 12.54
CA ILE A 206 -10.59 6.50 12.40
C ILE A 206 -10.12 7.15 11.09
N GLY A 207 -9.22 6.50 10.35
CA GLY A 207 -8.55 7.08 9.19
C GLY A 207 -8.66 6.26 7.90
N ASN A 208 -9.11 5.01 7.97
CA ASN A 208 -9.38 4.18 6.80
C ASN A 208 -10.88 4.01 6.56
N ALA A 209 -11.22 3.75 5.30
CA ALA A 209 -12.58 3.48 4.87
C ALA A 209 -12.59 2.56 3.64
N LYS A 210 -13.74 1.93 3.39
CA LYS A 210 -13.99 1.23 2.12
C LYS A 210 -14.21 2.23 0.99
N THR A 211 -13.54 1.97 -0.12
CA THR A 211 -13.68 2.65 -1.42
C THR A 211 -13.92 1.58 -2.48
N THR A 212 -14.34 1.98 -3.68
CA THR A 212 -14.53 1.05 -4.82
C THR A 212 -13.25 0.29 -5.23
N ARG A 213 -12.07 0.80 -4.86
CA ARG A 213 -10.76 0.19 -5.22
C ARG A 213 -10.13 -0.65 -4.11
N ASN A 214 -10.54 -0.45 -2.86
CA ASN A 214 -9.93 -1.08 -1.69
C ASN A 214 -10.85 -0.94 -0.48
N ASP A 215 -11.13 -2.07 0.17
CA ASP A 215 -11.96 -2.16 1.37
C ASP A 215 -11.35 -1.51 2.61
N ASN A 216 -10.02 -1.37 2.67
CA ASN A 216 -9.31 -0.75 3.79
C ASN A 216 -8.36 0.38 3.31
N SER A 217 -8.90 1.35 2.59
CA SER A 217 -8.13 2.47 2.02
C SER A 217 -7.82 3.53 3.08
N SER A 218 -6.54 3.84 3.31
CA SER A 218 -6.13 4.97 4.14
C SER A 218 -6.46 6.30 3.48
N ARG A 219 -7.23 7.14 4.19
CA ARG A 219 -7.70 8.46 3.71
C ARG A 219 -6.96 9.60 4.39
N PHE A 220 -5.70 9.36 4.76
CA PHE A 220 -4.76 10.30 5.35
C PHE A 220 -3.32 9.79 5.12
N GLY A 221 -2.36 10.71 5.11
CA GLY A 221 -0.94 10.39 5.16
C GLY A 221 -0.47 10.16 6.60
N LYS A 222 0.37 9.15 6.82
CA LYS A 222 0.92 8.79 8.12
C LYS A 222 2.45 8.83 8.06
N TYR A 223 3.07 9.58 8.96
CA TYR A 223 4.52 9.60 9.17
C TYR A 223 4.82 9.22 10.62
N ILE A 224 5.60 8.15 10.81
CA ILE A 224 5.98 7.65 12.13
C ILE A 224 7.49 7.86 12.28
N GLU A 225 7.86 8.72 13.22
CA GLU A 225 9.24 8.95 13.64
C GLU A 225 9.57 7.93 14.75
N ILE A 226 10.51 7.01 14.50
CA ILE A 226 10.99 6.08 15.53
C ILE A 226 12.22 6.70 16.18
N GLY A 227 12.16 6.90 17.49
CA GLY A 227 13.25 7.50 18.26
C GLY A 227 14.23 6.44 18.74
N PHE A 228 15.53 6.71 18.58
CA PHE A 228 16.63 5.87 19.05
C PHE A 228 17.48 6.62 20.07
N ASP A 229 18.01 5.92 21.08
CA ASP A 229 19.00 6.47 22.01
C ASP A 229 20.43 6.48 21.42
N LYS A 230 21.41 6.96 22.20
CA LYS A 230 22.83 6.99 21.81
C LYS A 230 23.46 5.60 21.60
N ARG A 231 22.77 4.53 22.00
CA ARG A 231 23.17 3.13 21.77
C ARG A 231 22.33 2.49 20.66
N TYR A 232 21.60 3.30 19.89
CA TYR A 232 20.72 2.88 18.81
C TYR A 232 19.60 1.94 19.24
N ARG A 233 19.12 2.05 20.48
CA ARG A 233 17.97 1.31 20.99
C ARG A 233 16.71 2.14 20.86
N ILE A 234 15.58 1.52 20.53
CA ILE A 234 14.30 2.24 20.43
C ILE A 234 13.90 2.78 21.81
N ILE A 235 13.53 4.06 21.85
CA ILE A 235 13.04 4.75 23.05
C ILE A 235 11.58 5.18 22.96
N GLY A 236 11.01 5.20 21.75
CA GLY A 236 9.64 5.64 21.52
C GLY A 236 9.35 5.90 20.05
N ALA A 237 8.15 6.38 19.77
CA ALA A 237 7.78 6.87 18.46
C ALA A 237 6.88 8.09 18.56
N ASN A 238 6.90 8.91 17.52
CA ASN A 238 6.00 10.04 17.34
C ASN A 238 5.27 9.89 15.99
N MET A 239 3.97 10.19 15.96
CA MET A 239 3.18 10.08 14.73
C MET A 239 2.70 11.46 14.29
N ARG A 240 2.91 11.77 13.01
CA ARG A 240 2.34 12.94 12.34
C ARG A 240 1.38 12.48 11.26
N THR A 241 0.27 13.17 11.15
CA THR A 241 -0.78 12.89 10.16
C THR A 241 -0.95 14.06 9.22
N TYR A 242 -1.29 13.75 7.96
CA TYR A 242 -1.44 14.74 6.90
C TYR A 242 -2.70 14.45 6.08
N LEU A 243 -3.35 15.51 5.58
CA LEU A 243 -4.36 15.44 4.51
C LEU A 243 -5.49 14.42 4.78
N LEU A 244 -6.10 14.46 5.98
CA LEU A 244 -7.30 13.68 6.26
C LEU A 244 -8.46 14.11 5.34
N GLU A 245 -9.10 13.15 4.68
CA GLU A 245 -10.24 13.38 3.77
C GLU A 245 -11.52 13.76 4.53
N LYS A 246 -11.61 15.03 4.97
CA LYS A 246 -12.74 15.54 5.76
C LYS A 246 -14.11 15.37 5.10
N SER A 247 -14.19 15.43 3.76
CA SER A 247 -15.45 15.27 3.01
C SER A 247 -16.11 13.91 3.27
N ARG A 248 -15.32 12.86 3.49
CA ARG A 248 -15.82 11.50 3.74
C ARG A 248 -16.72 11.38 4.95
N VAL A 249 -16.54 12.26 5.95
CA VAL A 249 -17.38 12.27 7.16
C VAL A 249 -18.85 12.50 6.83
N VAL A 250 -19.15 13.32 5.82
CA VAL A 250 -20.52 13.75 5.52
C VAL A 250 -21.01 13.29 4.14
N PHE A 251 -20.13 12.73 3.31
CA PHE A 251 -20.45 12.28 1.96
C PHE A 251 -19.78 10.95 1.62
N GLN A 252 -20.53 10.04 1.00
CA GLN A 252 -20.00 8.80 0.42
C GLN A 252 -20.61 8.57 -0.96
N ALA A 253 -19.79 8.16 -1.93
CA ALA A 253 -20.26 7.70 -3.23
C ALA A 253 -20.86 6.28 -3.12
N GLU A 254 -21.52 5.82 -4.18
CA GLU A 254 -22.05 4.47 -4.29
C GLU A 254 -20.96 3.42 -4.00
N GLU A 255 -21.33 2.38 -3.27
CA GLU A 255 -20.46 1.29 -2.78
C GLU A 255 -19.35 1.68 -1.79
N GLU A 256 -19.24 2.96 -1.41
CA GLU A 256 -18.27 3.43 -0.43
C GLU A 256 -18.83 3.51 0.99
N ARG A 257 -17.92 3.47 1.98
CA ARG A 257 -18.23 3.69 3.39
C ARG A 257 -17.63 5.00 3.91
N ASN A 258 -18.18 5.48 5.03
CA ASN A 258 -17.50 6.40 5.93
C ASN A 258 -16.33 5.67 6.64
N TYR A 259 -15.64 6.34 7.56
CA TYR A 259 -14.59 5.73 8.38
C TYR A 259 -15.11 4.53 9.18
N HIS A 260 -14.28 3.49 9.28
CA HIS A 260 -14.67 2.20 9.87
C HIS A 260 -15.23 2.32 11.28
N ILE A 261 -14.69 3.24 12.10
CA ILE A 261 -15.12 3.44 13.49
C ILE A 261 -16.63 3.71 13.62
N PHE A 262 -17.27 4.34 12.63
CA PHE A 262 -18.71 4.57 12.67
C PHE A 262 -19.51 3.26 12.53
N TYR A 263 -19.07 2.35 11.67
CA TYR A 263 -19.70 1.05 11.47
C TYR A 263 -19.44 0.12 12.65
N GLN A 264 -18.21 0.13 13.18
CA GLN A 264 -17.83 -0.54 14.43
C GLN A 264 -18.73 -0.10 15.60
N LEU A 265 -19.01 1.20 15.69
CA LEU A 265 -19.85 1.78 16.74
C LEU A 265 -21.33 1.41 16.57
N CYS A 266 -21.87 1.48 15.35
CA CYS A 266 -23.24 1.05 15.03
C CYS A 266 -23.45 -0.47 15.25
N ALA A 267 -22.48 -1.30 14.87
CA ALA A 267 -22.52 -2.74 15.10
C ALA A 267 -22.53 -3.09 16.61
N SER A 268 -21.93 -2.21 17.43
CA SER A 268 -21.85 -2.36 18.88
C SER A 268 -22.99 -1.68 19.64
N ALA A 269 -24.00 -1.12 18.96
CA ALA A 269 -25.06 -0.31 19.57
C ALA A 269 -25.85 -1.01 20.69
N LYS A 270 -25.92 -2.35 20.68
CA LYS A 270 -26.64 -3.15 21.69
C LYS A 270 -25.85 -3.39 22.97
N LEU A 271 -24.57 -3.02 23.04
CA LEU A 271 -23.77 -3.18 24.24
C LEU A 271 -24.32 -2.30 25.39
N PRO A 272 -24.43 -2.81 26.63
CA PRO A 272 -24.98 -2.06 27.75
C PRO A 272 -24.33 -0.69 27.96
N GLU A 273 -23.01 -0.60 27.81
CA GLU A 273 -22.24 0.64 27.95
C GLU A 273 -22.53 1.68 26.85
N PHE A 274 -23.00 1.25 25.67
CA PHE A 274 -23.32 2.14 24.55
C PHE A 274 -24.80 2.52 24.46
N LYS A 275 -25.65 1.98 25.35
CA LYS A 275 -27.09 2.31 25.40
C LYS A 275 -27.33 3.82 25.52
N MET A 276 -26.48 4.54 26.26
CA MET A 276 -26.58 5.99 26.43
C MET A 276 -26.31 6.79 25.14
N LEU A 277 -25.63 6.19 24.16
CA LEU A 277 -25.32 6.80 22.86
C LEU A 277 -26.52 6.79 21.90
N ARG A 278 -27.57 6.02 22.22
CA ARG A 278 -28.82 5.91 21.44
C ARG A 278 -28.57 5.62 19.95
N LEU A 279 -27.68 4.69 19.67
CA LEU A 279 -27.29 4.33 18.31
C LEU A 279 -28.28 3.34 17.67
N GLY A 280 -28.49 3.47 16.36
CA GLY A 280 -29.17 2.49 15.51
C GLY A 280 -28.16 1.66 14.70
N ASN A 281 -28.65 1.00 13.66
CA ASN A 281 -27.79 0.38 12.64
C ASN A 281 -27.14 1.47 11.75
N ALA A 282 -26.21 1.08 10.88
CA ALA A 282 -25.54 2.02 9.96
C ALA A 282 -26.53 2.69 8.99
N ASP A 283 -27.63 2.03 8.63
CA ASP A 283 -28.65 2.57 7.71
C ASP A 283 -29.55 3.64 8.36
N ASN A 284 -29.56 3.72 9.70
CA ASN A 284 -30.32 4.73 10.44
C ASN A 284 -29.71 6.14 10.30
N PHE A 285 -28.43 6.28 9.93
CA PHE A 285 -27.73 7.57 9.91
C PHE A 285 -27.38 8.03 8.50
N ASN A 286 -27.69 9.28 8.18
CA ASN A 286 -27.39 9.90 6.89
C ASN A 286 -25.88 9.88 6.58
N TYR A 287 -25.01 9.96 7.59
CA TYR A 287 -23.56 9.96 7.39
C TYR A 287 -22.93 8.57 7.21
N THR A 288 -23.69 7.47 7.27
CA THR A 288 -23.17 6.11 7.05
C THR A 288 -23.92 5.31 5.99
N LYS A 289 -25.10 5.77 5.55
CA LYS A 289 -25.96 5.03 4.61
C LYS A 289 -25.82 5.39 3.13
N GLN A 290 -25.14 6.50 2.79
CA GLN A 290 -25.19 7.08 1.44
C GLN A 290 -24.68 6.14 0.34
N GLY A 291 -23.62 5.38 0.63
CA GLY A 291 -23.05 4.45 -0.35
C GLY A 291 -23.79 3.14 -0.50
N GLY A 292 -24.86 2.88 0.28
CA GLY A 292 -25.63 1.63 0.18
C GLY A 292 -24.84 0.35 0.52
N SER A 293 -23.66 0.46 1.13
CA SER A 293 -22.77 -0.66 1.43
C SER A 293 -22.40 -0.71 2.92
N PRO A 294 -23.33 -1.12 3.82
CA PRO A 294 -23.09 -1.09 5.26
C PRO A 294 -22.05 -2.12 5.73
N VAL A 295 -21.88 -3.21 4.98
CA VAL A 295 -21.03 -4.36 5.35
C VAL A 295 -19.91 -4.54 4.32
N ILE A 296 -18.72 -4.90 4.81
CA ILE A 296 -17.59 -5.35 3.98
C ILE A 296 -17.53 -6.89 4.09
N GLU A 297 -17.36 -7.57 2.96
CA GLU A 297 -17.23 -9.04 2.95
C GLU A 297 -16.02 -9.47 3.81
N GLY A 298 -16.23 -10.46 4.69
CA GLY A 298 -15.19 -10.99 5.56
C GLY A 298 -14.83 -10.13 6.78
N VAL A 299 -15.46 -8.97 6.98
CA VAL A 299 -15.20 -8.07 8.13
C VAL A 299 -16.35 -8.10 9.12
N ASP A 300 -16.03 -8.31 10.40
CA ASP A 300 -16.97 -8.23 11.52
C ASP A 300 -16.71 -6.95 12.32
N ASP A 301 -17.47 -5.90 12.02
CA ASP A 301 -17.30 -4.56 12.62
C ASP A 301 -17.43 -4.57 14.16
N ALA A 302 -18.20 -5.52 14.75
CA ALA A 302 -18.31 -5.63 16.20
C ALA A 302 -17.04 -6.23 16.84
N LYS A 303 -16.40 -7.21 16.18
CA LYS A 303 -15.09 -7.72 16.60
C LYS A 303 -14.01 -6.65 16.44
N GLU A 304 -14.03 -5.90 15.34
CA GLU A 304 -13.08 -4.81 15.12
C GLU A 304 -13.25 -3.67 16.14
N MET A 305 -14.46 -3.42 16.66
CA MET A 305 -14.66 -2.52 17.81
C MET A 305 -13.92 -3.05 19.06
N ALA A 306 -14.00 -4.35 19.34
CA ALA A 306 -13.30 -4.95 20.48
C ALA A 306 -11.78 -4.80 20.34
N HIS A 307 -11.23 -5.06 19.15
CA HIS A 307 -9.80 -4.85 18.85
C HIS A 307 -9.39 -3.38 19.01
N THR A 308 -10.22 -2.44 18.54
CA THR A 308 -9.97 -1.00 18.67
C THR A 308 -9.93 -0.57 20.14
N ARG A 309 -10.88 -1.04 20.96
CA ARG A 309 -10.91 -0.78 22.41
C ARG A 309 -9.69 -1.37 23.12
N GLN A 310 -9.31 -2.60 22.78
CA GLN A 310 -8.11 -3.26 23.34
C GLN A 310 -6.84 -2.47 23.00
N ALA A 311 -6.70 -2.02 21.75
CA ALA A 311 -5.57 -1.19 21.33
C ALA A 311 -5.53 0.15 22.08
N CYS A 312 -6.67 0.83 22.25
CA CYS A 312 -6.77 2.04 23.06
C CYS A 312 -6.30 1.81 24.51
N THR A 313 -6.74 0.72 25.14
CA THR A 313 -6.34 0.35 26.50
C THR A 313 -4.83 0.06 26.59
N LEU A 314 -4.27 -0.66 25.62
CA LEU A 314 -2.83 -0.97 25.55
C LEU A 314 -1.97 0.30 25.43
N LEU A 315 -2.49 1.34 24.77
CA LEU A 315 -1.86 2.66 24.68
C LEU A 315 -2.17 3.59 25.86
N GLY A 316 -2.88 3.11 26.88
CA GLY A 316 -3.15 3.88 28.10
C GLY A 316 -4.32 4.87 28.00
N ILE A 317 -5.17 4.75 27.00
CA ILE A 317 -6.40 5.54 26.91
C ILE A 317 -7.44 4.92 27.85
N SER A 318 -7.74 5.62 28.96
CA SER A 318 -8.71 5.15 29.95
C SER A 318 -10.11 4.95 29.37
N GLU A 319 -10.90 4.04 29.94
CA GLU A 319 -12.28 3.79 29.51
C GLU A 319 -13.15 5.06 29.48
N SER A 320 -12.95 5.98 30.43
CA SER A 320 -13.62 7.28 30.46
C SER A 320 -13.30 8.14 29.23
N HIS A 321 -12.05 8.18 28.79
CA HIS A 321 -11.64 8.88 27.57
C HIS A 321 -12.13 8.16 26.31
N GLN A 322 -12.07 6.82 26.28
CA GLN A 322 -12.63 6.03 25.17
C GLN A 322 -14.14 6.32 25.00
N MET A 323 -14.91 6.31 26.10
CA MET A 323 -16.31 6.68 26.08
C MET A 323 -16.53 8.14 25.64
N GLY A 324 -15.65 9.06 26.02
CA GLY A 324 -15.64 10.43 25.52
C GLY A 324 -15.51 10.50 23.98
N ILE A 325 -14.60 9.74 23.41
CA ILE A 325 -14.41 9.61 21.95
C ILE A 325 -15.69 9.07 21.30
N PHE A 326 -16.23 7.95 21.82
CA PHE A 326 -17.45 7.35 21.28
C PHE A 326 -18.68 8.25 21.38
N ARG A 327 -18.78 9.06 22.44
CA ARG A 327 -19.82 10.09 22.59
C ARG A 327 -19.73 11.17 21.51
N ILE A 328 -18.53 11.63 21.19
CA ILE A 328 -18.32 12.61 20.11
C ILE A 328 -18.72 12.01 18.76
N LEU A 329 -18.28 10.78 18.48
CA LEU A 329 -18.60 10.07 17.24
C LEU A 329 -20.11 9.83 17.08
N ALA A 330 -20.79 9.36 18.13
CA ALA A 330 -22.24 9.23 18.15
C ALA A 330 -22.94 10.58 17.93
N GLY A 331 -22.43 11.66 18.53
CA GLY A 331 -22.92 13.02 18.32
C GLY A 331 -22.83 13.47 16.85
N ILE A 332 -21.73 13.14 16.16
CA ILE A 332 -21.57 13.41 14.72
C ILE A 332 -22.63 12.66 13.90
N LEU A 333 -22.89 11.39 14.22
CA LEU A 333 -23.93 10.61 13.53
C LEU A 333 -25.33 11.20 13.72
N HIS A 334 -25.69 11.55 14.96
CA HIS A 334 -26.96 12.18 15.27
C HIS A 334 -27.11 13.56 14.62
N LEU A 335 -26.03 14.35 14.56
CA LEU A 335 -26.02 15.65 13.88
C LEU A 335 -26.37 15.52 12.40
N GLY A 336 -25.87 14.48 11.73
CA GLY A 336 -26.18 14.22 10.31
C GLY A 336 -27.66 13.92 10.02
N ASN A 337 -28.43 13.57 11.05
CA ASN A 337 -29.87 13.30 10.94
C ASN A 337 -30.74 14.52 11.28
N VAL A 338 -30.16 15.65 11.69
CA VAL A 338 -30.92 16.88 11.93
C VAL A 338 -31.50 17.38 10.60
N GLY A 339 -32.83 17.33 10.48
CA GLY A 339 -33.55 17.91 9.36
C GLY A 339 -33.70 19.42 9.51
N PHE A 340 -33.75 20.12 8.39
CA PHE A 340 -34.05 21.55 8.32
C PHE A 340 -35.24 21.77 7.39
N THR A 341 -36.19 22.59 7.82
CA THR A 341 -37.32 23.00 6.99
C THR A 341 -37.14 24.46 6.62
N SER A 342 -37.22 24.78 5.32
CA SER A 342 -37.20 26.17 4.86
C SER A 342 -38.42 26.90 5.41
N ARG A 343 -38.17 28.09 5.97
CA ARG A 343 -39.22 29.02 6.40
C ARG A 343 -39.50 30.03 5.30
N ASP A 344 -38.44 30.53 4.69
CA ASP A 344 -38.44 31.41 3.51
C ASP A 344 -37.12 31.20 2.73
N ALA A 345 -36.82 32.09 1.78
CA ALA A 345 -35.67 31.98 0.89
C ALA A 345 -34.31 32.04 1.61
N ASP A 346 -34.23 32.75 2.74
CA ASP A 346 -32.96 33.03 3.45
C ASP A 346 -32.94 32.46 4.87
N SER A 347 -33.97 31.71 5.29
CA SER A 347 -34.05 31.14 6.64
C SER A 347 -34.66 29.73 6.68
N CYS A 348 -34.20 28.95 7.67
CA CYS A 348 -34.73 27.63 7.97
C CYS A 348 -34.88 27.43 9.48
N THR A 349 -35.65 26.42 9.86
CA THR A 349 -35.87 26.02 11.25
C THR A 349 -35.65 24.52 11.41
N ILE A 350 -35.21 24.10 12.59
CA ILE A 350 -35.18 22.69 12.98
C ILE A 350 -36.63 22.27 13.32
N PRO A 351 -37.17 21.20 12.74
CA PRO A 351 -38.49 20.68 13.10
C PRO A 351 -38.54 20.33 14.59
N VAL A 352 -39.61 20.74 15.28
CA VAL A 352 -39.88 20.24 16.64
C VAL A 352 -40.31 18.79 16.50
N SER A 353 -39.60 17.86 17.12
CA SER A 353 -39.99 16.45 17.10
C SER A 353 -41.39 16.31 17.70
N SER A 354 -42.38 15.92 16.90
CA SER A 354 -43.62 15.35 17.42
C SER A 354 -43.26 14.04 18.11
N GLU A 355 -43.52 13.95 19.41
CA GLU A 355 -43.22 12.80 20.29
C GLU A 355 -43.59 11.44 19.70
#